data_AF-A0A2M7GNT9-F1
#
_entry.id   AF-A0A2M7GNT9-F1
#
_cell.length_a   1.000
_cell.length_b   1.000
_cell.length_c   1.000
_cell.angle_alpha   90.00
_cell.angle_beta   90.00
_cell.angle_gamma   90.00
#
_symmetry.space_group_name_H-M   'P 1'
#
loop_
_entity.id
_entity.type
_entity.pdbx_description
1 polymer ?
#
loop_
_entity_poly.entity_id
_entity_poly.type
_entity_poly.pdbx_seq_one_letter_code
_entity_poly.pdbx_strand_id
1 'polypeptide(L)' 'MAERALVLFPSGQDSTACLAWAPERFDRVELIVEHSHSCCLAGYGRGECPACTLRGDGWKRFSQGRAK' A
#
# COMPACT_ATOMS: atom_id res chain seq x y z
N MET A 1 12.78 15.86 -16.56
CA MET A 1 12.87 14.39 -16.43
C MET A 1 11.58 13.95 -15.79
N ALA A 2 10.80 13.03 -16.37
CA ALA A 2 9.57 12.57 -15.73
C ALA A 2 9.95 11.78 -14.48
N GLU A 3 9.67 12.32 -13.30
CA GLU A 3 10.06 11.72 -12.03
C GLU A 3 9.11 10.56 -11.74
N ARG A 4 9.66 9.35 -11.63
CA ARG A 4 8.91 8.12 -11.36
C ARG A 4 9.21 7.61 -9.96
N ALA A 5 8.20 7.09 -9.30
CA ALA A 5 8.34 6.42 -8.01
C ALA A 5 7.83 4.98 -8.09
N LEU A 6 8.59 4.07 -7.47
CA LEU A 6 8.16 2.70 -7.20
C LEU A 6 7.84 2.59 -5.71
N VAL A 7 6.57 2.35 -5.38
CA VAL A 7 6.13 2.13 -4.00
C VAL A 7 6.03 0.61 -3.79
N LEU A 8 6.97 0.07 -3.02
CA LEU A 8 6.77 -1.25 -2.42
C LEU A 8 5.75 -1.07 -1.29
N PHE A 9 4.68 -1.87 -1.31
CA PHE A 9 3.60 -1.77 -0.32
C PHE A 9 3.67 -2.95 0.67
N PRO A 10 4.67 -2.98 1.59
CA PRO A 10 4.62 -3.87 2.72
C PRO A 10 3.83 -3.20 3.83
N SER A 11 2.75 -3.85 4.24
CA SER A 11 1.76 -3.28 5.15
C SER A 11 2.42 -2.80 6.46
N GLY A 12 2.44 -1.49 6.60
CA GLY A 12 2.87 -0.71 7.75
C GLY A 12 2.30 0.69 7.59
N GLN A 13 2.28 1.46 8.67
CA GLN A 13 1.80 2.85 8.65
C GLN A 13 2.56 3.69 7.60
N ASP A 14 3.84 3.39 7.42
CA ASP A 14 4.77 4.11 6.56
C ASP A 14 4.48 3.92 5.06
N SER A 15 4.15 2.71 4.63
CA SER A 15 3.89 2.43 3.20
C SER A 15 2.56 2.98 2.72
N THR A 16 1.57 3.11 3.62
CA THR A 16 0.30 3.78 3.33
C THR A 16 0.48 5.30 3.22
N ALA A 17 1.35 5.88 4.05
CA ALA A 17 1.73 7.29 3.93
C ALA A 17 2.46 7.57 2.61
N CYS A 18 3.44 6.74 2.23
CA CYS A 18 4.13 6.85 0.95
C CYS A 18 3.19 6.72 -0.25
N LEU A 19 2.19 5.84 -0.15
CA LEU A 19 1.19 5.64 -1.20
C LEU A 19 0.26 6.86 -1.38
N ALA A 20 -0.05 7.58 -0.30
CA ALA A 20 -0.82 8.82 -0.37
C ALA A 20 0.04 10.01 -0.87
N TRP A 21 1.32 10.04 -0.49
CA TRP A 21 2.24 11.15 -0.77
C TRP A 21 2.82 11.14 -2.18
N ALA A 22 3.16 9.96 -2.71
CA ALA A 22 3.86 9.83 -4.00
C ALA A 22 3.04 10.34 -5.21
N PRO A 23 1.73 10.08 -5.33
CA PRO A 23 0.94 10.59 -6.45
C PRO A 23 0.83 12.12 -6.51
N GLU A 24 1.05 12.83 -5.40
CA GLU A 24 1.06 14.29 -5.37
C GLU A 24 2.36 14.91 -5.91
N ARG A 25 3.40 14.09 -6.11
CA ARG A 25 4.78 14.56 -6.37
C ARG A 25 5.48 13.91 -7.54
N PHE A 26 5.04 12.73 -7.96
CA PHE A 26 5.61 12.02 -9.09
C PHE A 26 4.59 11.87 -10.21
N ASP A 27 5.02 12.11 -11.45
CA ASP A 27 4.18 11.95 -12.64
C ASP A 27 3.70 10.50 -12.83
N ARG A 28 4.49 9.53 -12.36
CA ARG A 28 4.19 8.10 -12.47
C ARG A 28 4.57 7.36 -11.21
N VAL A 29 3.58 6.68 -10.61
CA VAL A 29 3.75 5.83 -9.44
C VAL A 29 3.40 4.38 -9.78
N GLU A 30 4.39 3.50 -9.70
CA GLU A 30 4.24 2.05 -9.85
C GLU A 30 4.16 1.41 -8.46
N LEU A 31 3.32 0.39 -8.32
CA LEU A 31 2.99 -0.20 -7.01
C LEU A 31 3.28 -1.69 -7.02
N ILE A 32 4.01 -2.17 -6.03
CA ILE A 32 4.18 -3.61 -5.77
C ILE A 32 3.37 -3.96 -4.53
N VAL A 33 2.26 -4.69 -4.74
CA VAL A 33 1.32 -5.12 -3.68
C VAL A 33 1.54 -6.56 -3.21
N GLU A 34 2.23 -7.35 -4.02
CA GLU A 34 2.46 -8.78 -3.78
C GLU A 34 3.74 -9.02 -2.98
N HIS A 35 3.85 -10.21 -2.40
CA HIS A 35 5.03 -10.66 -1.63
C HIS A 35 5.40 -9.80 -0.42
N SER A 36 4.44 -9.10 0.18
CA SER A 36 4.68 -8.38 1.43
C SER A 36 4.26 -9.15 2.69
N HIS A 37 5.24 -9.37 3.57
CA HIS A 37 5.07 -10.06 4.85
C HIS A 37 4.81 -9.04 5.97
N SER A 38 3.54 -8.82 6.33
CA SER A 38 3.17 -7.99 7.49
C SER A 38 2.27 -8.72 8.50
N CYS A 39 1.85 -9.94 8.19
CA CYS A 39 0.95 -10.69 9.06
C CYS A 39 1.71 -11.10 10.32
N CYS A 40 1.32 -10.56 11.47
CA CYS A 40 1.90 -10.89 12.77
C CYS A 40 1.75 -12.38 13.16
N LEU A 41 0.92 -13.14 12.44
CA LEU A 41 0.59 -14.55 12.73
C LEU A 41 1.07 -15.51 11.61
N ALA A 42 2.13 -15.14 10.89
CA ALA A 42 2.72 -15.84 9.74
C ALA A 42 1.92 -15.71 8.43
N GLY A 43 2.53 -15.05 7.44
CA GLY A 43 2.26 -15.24 6.00
C GLY A 43 0.97 -14.64 5.44
N TYR A 44 1.10 -13.99 4.27
CA TYR A 44 0.06 -13.65 3.27
C TYR A 44 -1.32 -13.17 3.77
N GLY A 45 -1.37 -12.47 4.91
CA GLY A 45 -2.52 -11.67 5.30
C GLY A 45 -3.84 -12.45 5.39
N ARG A 46 -3.95 -13.39 6.32
CA ARG A 46 -5.16 -14.21 6.53
C ARG A 46 -6.43 -13.41 6.91
N GLY A 47 -6.32 -12.11 7.17
CA GLY A 47 -7.45 -11.26 7.56
C GLY A 47 -7.80 -11.31 9.04
N GLU A 48 -7.04 -12.06 9.85
CA GLU A 48 -7.40 -12.39 11.23
C GLU A 48 -6.69 -11.54 12.28
N CYS A 49 -5.63 -10.80 11.92
CA CYS A 49 -4.89 -9.95 12.85
C CYS A 49 -5.09 -8.46 12.56
N PRO A 50 -4.88 -7.56 13.55
CA PRO A 50 -5.07 -6.11 13.38
C PRO A 50 -4.30 -5.51 12.19
N ALA A 51 -3.10 -6.03 11.89
CA ALA A 51 -2.32 -5.60 10.74
C ALA A 51 -2.97 -5.97 9.39
N CYS A 52 -3.69 -7.10 9.31
CA CYS A 52 -4.42 -7.49 8.10
C CYS A 52 -5.66 -6.62 7.90
N THR A 53 -6.38 -6.28 8.97
CA THR A 53 -7.52 -5.36 8.91
C THR A 53 -7.08 -3.97 8.44
N LEU A 54 -6.03 -3.42 9.06
CA LEU A 54 -5.46 -2.13 8.65
C LEU A 54 -4.99 -2.14 7.19
N ARG A 55 -4.39 -3.24 6.71
CA ARG A 55 -4.03 -3.44 5.29
C ARG A 55 -5.26 -3.38 4.38
N GLY A 56 -6.31 -4.13 4.71
CA GLY A 56 -7.53 -4.19 3.92
C GLY A 56 -8.23 -2.84 3.81
N ASP A 57 -8.29 -2.10 4.91
CA ASP A 57 -8.96 -0.81 4.96
C ASP A 57 -8.15 0.29 4.25
N GLY A 58 -6.83 0.32 4.44
CA GLY A 58 -5.94 1.24 3.72
C GLY A 58 -6.01 1.05 2.20
N TRP A 59 -6.03 -0.20 1.74
CA TRP A 59 -6.20 -0.52 0.32
C TRP A 59 -7.56 -0.08 -0.22
N LYS A 60 -8.66 -0.40 0.48
CA LYS A 60 -10.01 0.04 0.07
C LYS A 60 -10.08 1.56 -0.12
N ARG A 61 -9.57 2.32 0.86
CA ARG A 61 -9.57 3.79 0.81
C ARG A 61 -8.78 4.32 -0.39
N PHE A 62 -7.60 3.76 -0.64
CA PHE A 62 -6.78 4.15 -1.78
C PHE A 62 -7.41 3.78 -3.12
N SER A 63 -7.90 2.55 -3.28
CA SER A 63 -8.52 2.07 -4.53
C SER A 63 -9.80 2.81 -4.88
N GLN A 64 -10.61 3.16 -3.88
CA GLN A 64 -11.81 3.98 -4.07
C GLN A 64 -11.49 5.40 -4.56
N GLY A 65 -10.37 5.99 -4.11
CA GLY A 65 -9.91 7.30 -4.58
C GLY A 65 -9.24 7.27 -5.96
N ARG A 66 -8.86 6.09 -6.47
CA ARG A 66 -8.22 5.91 -7.79
C ARG A 66 -9.21 5.60 -8.92
N ALA A 67 -10.46 5.30 -8.60
CA ALA A 67 -11.52 5.11 -9.58
C ALA A 67 -11.91 6.46 -10.19
N LYS A 68 -11.21 6.83 -11.26
CA LYS A 68 -11.63 7.86 -12.21
C LYS A 68 -11.90 7.20 -13.55
#